data_AF-A0A2H6GTT8-F1
#
_entry.id   AF-A0A2H6GTT8-F1
#
_cell.length_a   1.000
_cell.length_b   1.000
_cell.length_c   1.000
_cell.angle_alpha   90.00
_cell.angle_beta   90.00
_cell.angle_gamma   90.00
#
_symmetry.space_group_name_H-M   'P 1'
#
loop_
_entity.id
_entity.type
_entity.pdbx_description
1 polymer ?
#
loop_
_entity_poly.entity_id
_entity_poly.type
_entity_poly.pdbx_seq_one_letter_code
_entity_poly.pdbx_strand_id
1 'polypeptide(L)'
;MNKMEELKEQYQEIENDFSWPKRNNAVGESNQFYQIAKSLRVKVQECSINERLNPEEYEQRLHILTDFLDDIRLSFIEIDFDSDLNDKNENKQHLWYHRSSQQVQGLNDQDTKETNKDVLLETAAKYLKYEWLQLNSIDWIFLDSLIFSELAGYRESIVSGEVFGKINWNYILAGGNMEKNYWITLKKALAFFVIRYIIPPAVIAVLFYFDHKDASLVVGGLYIAYLIIRIIMWPFRYRKRNKEEKDYLDHFDRLQKMVNVYYYCKLPVISPSTLKSSLQKALDSGVVFDGVVHAILNRVLERDRNVFIPFESDI
;
A
#
# COMPACT_ATOMS: atom_id res chain seq x y z
N MET A 1 41.74 -11.46 -33.26
CA MET A 1 40.81 -11.31 -32.13
C MET A 1 39.42 -11.11 -32.70
N ASN A 2 38.42 -11.83 -32.17
CA ASN A 2 37.04 -11.66 -32.61
C ASN A 2 36.56 -10.28 -32.14
N LYS A 3 35.99 -9.45 -33.02
CA LYS A 3 35.54 -8.08 -32.67
C LYS A 3 34.58 -8.06 -31.47
N MET A 4 33.89 -9.18 -31.21
CA MET A 4 33.06 -9.38 -30.00
C MET A 4 33.87 -9.61 -28.71
N GLU A 5 35.02 -10.26 -28.78
CA GLU A 5 35.89 -10.48 -27.60
C GLU A 5 36.50 -9.14 -27.15
N GLU A 6 36.94 -8.33 -28.11
CA GLU A 6 37.49 -6.99 -27.83
C GLU A 6 36.44 -6.06 -27.18
N LEU A 7 35.18 -6.09 -27.63
CA LEU A 7 34.08 -5.36 -26.99
C LEU A 7 33.78 -5.85 -25.57
N LYS A 8 33.84 -7.17 -25.33
CA LYS A 8 33.64 -7.74 -23.99
C LYS A 8 34.72 -7.30 -23.02
N GLU A 9 35.97 -7.25 -23.45
CA GLU A 9 37.10 -6.75 -22.66
C GLU A 9 36.89 -5.27 -22.30
N GLN A 10 36.53 -4.43 -23.28
CA GLN A 10 36.22 -3.01 -23.04
C GLN A 10 35.05 -2.82 -22.07
N TYR A 11 33.99 -3.62 -22.19
CA TYR A 11 32.86 -3.54 -21.26
C TYR A 11 33.25 -3.97 -19.84
N GLN A 12 34.11 -4.98 -19.70
CA GLN A 12 34.63 -5.41 -18.39
C GLN A 12 35.48 -4.33 -17.73
N GLU A 13 36.30 -3.60 -18.50
CA GLU A 13 37.08 -2.47 -17.99
C GLU A 13 36.16 -1.39 -17.42
N ILE A 14 35.13 -0.97 -18.17
CA ILE A 14 34.15 0.02 -17.72
C ILE A 14 33.40 -0.45 -16.46
N GLU A 15 32.96 -1.72 -16.42
CA GLU A 15 32.21 -2.25 -15.28
C GLU A 15 32.97 -2.21 -13.95
N ASN A 16 34.31 -2.22 -13.99
CA ASN A 16 35.16 -2.15 -12.80
C ASN A 16 35.13 -0.76 -12.14
N ASP A 17 34.79 0.28 -12.90
CA ASP A 17 34.68 1.65 -12.39
C ASP A 17 33.35 1.91 -11.66
N PHE A 18 32.36 1.03 -11.82
CA PHE A 18 31.04 1.18 -11.20
C PHE A 18 30.94 0.52 -9.82
N SER A 19 30.29 1.20 -8.88
CA SER A 19 30.03 0.66 -7.54
C SER A 19 28.78 -0.24 -7.55
N TRP A 20 28.97 -1.55 -7.49
CA TRP A 20 27.87 -2.51 -7.44
C TRP A 20 27.45 -2.84 -6.00
N PRO A 21 26.17 -3.20 -5.77
CA PRO A 21 25.72 -3.75 -4.50
C PRO A 21 26.61 -4.94 -4.12
N LYS A 22 27.20 -4.90 -2.92
CA LYS A 22 28.15 -5.93 -2.47
C LYS A 22 27.39 -7.14 -1.92
N ARG A 23 27.90 -8.35 -2.22
CA ARG A 23 27.44 -9.58 -1.57
C ARG A 23 27.77 -9.47 -0.08
N ASN A 24 26.76 -9.51 0.78
CA ASN A 24 26.98 -9.47 2.21
C ASN A 24 27.40 -10.88 2.68
N ASN A 25 28.62 -11.02 3.20
CA ASN A 25 29.24 -12.33 3.50
C ASN A 25 28.52 -13.13 4.61
N ALA A 26 27.63 -12.49 5.38
CA ALA A 26 26.92 -13.12 6.49
C ALA A 26 25.63 -13.85 6.08
N VAL A 27 25.08 -13.56 4.90
CA VAL A 27 23.77 -14.07 4.46
C VAL A 27 23.92 -14.53 3.01
N GLY A 28 24.31 -15.80 2.83
CA GLY A 28 24.51 -16.42 1.51
C GLY A 28 23.27 -16.31 0.63
N GLU A 29 23.46 -16.11 -0.68
CA GLU A 29 22.51 -16.21 -1.83
C GLU A 29 21.11 -15.58 -1.75
N SER A 30 20.69 -15.09 -0.57
CA SER A 30 19.31 -14.69 -0.25
C SER A 30 19.11 -13.18 -0.22
N ASN A 31 20.12 -12.40 -0.59
CA ASN A 31 19.98 -10.97 -0.84
C ASN A 31 19.29 -10.75 -2.19
N GLN A 32 17.96 -10.59 -2.15
CA GLN A 32 17.11 -10.40 -3.32
C GLN A 32 17.57 -9.19 -4.16
N PHE A 33 17.96 -8.10 -3.52
CA PHE A 33 18.43 -6.90 -4.21
C PHE A 33 19.74 -7.15 -4.98
N TYR A 34 20.69 -7.84 -4.36
CA TYR A 34 21.93 -8.25 -5.03
C TYR A 34 21.68 -9.14 -6.24
N GLN A 35 20.79 -10.13 -6.12
CA GLN A 35 20.46 -11.01 -7.25
C GLN A 35 19.82 -10.23 -8.39
N ILE A 36 18.88 -9.32 -8.10
CA ILE A 36 18.26 -8.46 -9.11
C ILE A 36 19.32 -7.59 -9.80
N ALA A 37 20.21 -6.95 -9.04
CA ALA A 37 21.28 -6.11 -9.59
C ALA A 37 22.22 -6.93 -10.49
N LYS A 38 22.57 -8.15 -10.07
CA LYS A 38 23.40 -9.08 -10.86
C LYS A 38 22.69 -9.48 -12.17
N SER A 39 21.44 -9.91 -12.11
CA SER A 39 20.67 -10.31 -13.29
C SER A 39 20.49 -9.15 -14.27
N LEU A 40 20.22 -7.94 -13.76
CA LEU A 40 20.15 -6.72 -14.58
C LEU A 40 21.47 -6.42 -15.27
N ARG A 41 22.59 -6.48 -14.55
CA ARG A 41 23.91 -6.25 -15.13
C ARG A 41 24.19 -7.21 -16.27
N VAL A 42 23.99 -8.52 -16.04
CA VAL A 42 24.18 -9.54 -17.07
C VAL A 42 23.30 -9.25 -18.28
N LYS A 43 22.02 -8.95 -18.06
CA LYS A 43 21.09 -8.61 -19.15
C LYS A 43 21.52 -7.36 -19.92
N VAL A 44 21.94 -6.29 -19.22
CA VAL A 44 22.43 -5.06 -19.86
C VAL A 44 23.66 -5.34 -20.71
N GLN A 45 24.59 -6.15 -20.22
CA GLN A 45 25.75 -6.57 -20.97
C GLN A 45 25.36 -7.36 -22.23
N GLU A 46 24.49 -8.35 -22.10
CA GLU A 46 24.00 -9.17 -23.23
C GLU A 46 23.28 -8.33 -24.28
N CYS A 47 22.34 -7.47 -23.87
CA CYS A 47 21.64 -6.55 -24.77
C CYS A 47 22.62 -5.62 -25.49
N SER A 48 23.60 -5.06 -24.77
CA SER A 48 24.57 -4.13 -25.35
C SER A 48 25.51 -4.79 -26.35
N ILE A 49 25.94 -6.04 -26.07
CA ILE A 49 26.73 -6.86 -27.01
C ILE A 49 25.90 -7.16 -28.27
N ASN A 50 24.64 -7.56 -28.09
CA ASN A 50 23.74 -7.90 -29.21
C ASN A 50 23.46 -6.68 -30.11
N GLU A 51 23.33 -5.50 -29.52
CA GLU A 51 23.11 -4.23 -30.21
C GLU A 51 24.41 -3.59 -30.74
N ARG A 52 25.58 -4.12 -30.35
CA ARG A 52 26.91 -3.63 -30.71
C ARG A 52 27.14 -2.16 -30.35
N LEU A 53 26.74 -1.78 -29.14
CA LEU A 53 26.91 -0.42 -28.66
C LEU A 53 28.39 -0.04 -28.55
N ASN A 54 28.68 1.24 -28.75
CA ASN A 54 30.00 1.75 -28.43
C ASN A 54 30.23 1.76 -26.91
N PRO A 55 31.49 1.84 -26.44
CA PRO A 55 31.79 1.84 -25.00
C PRO A 55 31.14 3.00 -24.23
N GLU A 56 31.01 4.18 -24.85
CA GLU A 56 30.39 5.36 -24.23
C GLU A 56 28.88 5.19 -23.99
N GLU A 57 28.14 4.62 -24.94
CA GLU A 57 26.72 4.28 -24.82
C GLU A 57 26.51 3.17 -23.78
N TYR A 58 27.44 2.23 -23.69
CA TYR A 58 27.42 1.19 -22.66
C TYR A 58 27.57 1.80 -21.26
N GLU A 59 28.55 2.70 -21.08
CA GLU A 59 28.76 3.45 -19.83
C GLU A 59 27.51 4.24 -19.43
N GLN A 60 26.84 4.92 -20.39
CA GLN A 60 25.58 5.61 -20.13
C GLN A 60 24.47 4.66 -19.67
N ARG A 61 24.37 3.45 -20.24
CA ARG A 61 23.41 2.44 -19.76
C ARG A 61 23.71 2.00 -18.33
N LEU A 62 24.98 1.83 -17.98
CA LEU A 62 25.39 1.48 -16.62
C LEU A 62 25.07 2.60 -15.61
N HIS A 63 25.20 3.87 -15.99
CA HIS A 63 24.72 4.99 -15.17
C HIS A 63 23.21 4.92 -14.95
N ILE A 64 22.42 4.75 -16.03
CA ILE A 64 20.96 4.63 -15.94
C ILE A 64 20.55 3.43 -15.06
N LEU A 65 21.27 2.30 -15.17
CA LEU A 65 21.06 1.11 -14.36
C LEU A 65 21.36 1.38 -12.88
N THR A 66 22.49 2.00 -12.58
CA THR A 66 22.88 2.36 -11.21
C THR A 66 21.84 3.28 -10.58
N ASP A 67 21.46 4.35 -11.30
CA ASP A 67 20.43 5.28 -10.83
C ASP A 67 19.10 4.55 -10.62
N PHE A 68 18.72 3.64 -11.52
CA PHE A 68 17.49 2.85 -11.36
C PHE A 68 17.52 1.93 -10.14
N LEU A 69 18.68 1.31 -9.85
CA LEU A 69 18.88 0.49 -8.65
C LEU A 69 18.80 1.30 -7.35
N ASP A 70 19.23 2.56 -7.39
CA ASP A 70 19.07 3.47 -6.26
C ASP A 70 17.62 3.94 -6.12
N ASP A 71 16.94 4.31 -7.21
CA ASP A 71 15.53 4.72 -7.22
C ASP A 71 14.60 3.61 -6.70
N ILE A 72 14.82 2.36 -7.15
CA ILE A 72 14.03 1.21 -6.69
C ILE A 72 14.29 0.92 -5.20
N ARG A 73 15.53 1.10 -4.74
CA ARG A 73 15.87 0.98 -3.32
C ARG A 73 15.18 2.05 -2.49
N LEU A 74 15.17 3.30 -2.94
CA LEU A 74 14.51 4.43 -2.26
C LEU A 74 12.98 4.32 -2.26
N SER A 75 12.40 3.58 -3.20
CA SER A 75 10.94 3.34 -3.25
C SER A 75 10.41 2.53 -2.06
N PHE A 76 11.28 1.69 -1.47
CA PHE A 76 10.96 0.81 -0.35
C PHE A 76 11.72 1.29 0.91
N ILE A 77 11.20 2.36 1.52
CA ILE A 77 11.87 3.20 2.53
C ILE A 77 12.21 2.46 3.84
N GLU A 78 11.68 1.26 4.08
CA GLU A 78 11.83 0.55 5.36
C GLU A 78 12.87 -0.58 5.37
N ILE A 79 13.90 -0.52 4.53
CA ILE A 79 15.13 -1.25 4.88
C ILE A 79 15.92 -0.32 5.80
N ASP A 80 15.68 -0.48 7.10
CA ASP A 80 16.44 0.15 8.17
C ASP A 80 17.90 -0.32 8.09
N PHE A 81 18.67 0.28 7.19
CA PHE A 81 20.11 0.03 7.06
C PHE A 81 20.91 0.67 8.20
N ASP A 82 20.27 1.54 8.99
CA ASP A 82 20.85 2.29 10.10
C ASP A 82 20.37 1.81 11.49
N SER A 83 19.51 0.78 11.58
CA SER A 83 19.24 0.15 12.88
C SER A 83 20.48 -0.63 13.32
N ASP A 84 21.30 0.03 14.14
CA ASP A 84 22.32 -0.48 15.05
C ASP A 84 22.90 -1.87 14.75
N LEU A 85 24.22 -1.89 14.58
CA LEU A 85 25.16 -3.02 14.57
C LEU A 85 25.05 -4.03 15.75
N ASN A 86 23.97 -4.01 16.53
CA ASN A 86 23.76 -4.80 17.73
C ASN A 86 22.60 -5.79 17.69
N ASP A 87 21.69 -5.75 16.70
CA ASP A 87 20.66 -6.80 16.63
C ASP A 87 21.13 -7.97 15.76
N LYS A 88 21.28 -9.15 16.40
CA LYS A 88 21.79 -10.39 15.81
C LYS A 88 20.78 -11.08 14.89
N ASN A 89 19.67 -10.43 14.57
CA ASN A 89 18.72 -10.93 13.59
C ASN A 89 19.21 -10.52 12.20
N GLU A 90 19.83 -11.48 11.52
CA GLU A 90 20.15 -11.52 10.10
C GLU A 90 19.36 -10.48 9.28
N ASN A 91 20.02 -9.35 8.97
CA ASN A 91 19.48 -8.31 8.11
C ASN A 91 19.31 -8.86 6.69
N LYS A 92 18.17 -9.52 6.46
CA LYS A 92 17.75 -10.02 5.15
C LYS A 92 17.38 -8.81 4.31
N GLN A 93 18.32 -8.40 3.45
CA GLN A 93 18.12 -7.34 2.46
C GLN A 93 17.17 -7.86 1.36
N HIS A 94 15.88 -7.92 1.67
CA HIS A 94 14.81 -8.13 0.71
C HIS A 94 14.34 -6.77 0.21
N LEU A 95 14.27 -6.61 -1.12
CA LEU A 95 13.75 -5.39 -1.73
C LEU A 95 12.24 -5.28 -1.52
N TRP A 96 11.54 -6.40 -1.67
CA TRP A 96 10.11 -6.48 -1.47
C TRP A 96 9.67 -7.91 -1.16
N TYR A 97 8.73 -8.06 -0.23
CA TYR A 97 8.05 -9.31 0.06
C TYR A 97 6.54 -9.13 -0.01
N HIS A 98 5.86 -10.17 -0.49
CA HIS A 98 4.40 -10.18 -0.51
C HIS A 98 3.85 -10.08 0.91
N ARG A 99 3.11 -9.02 1.17
CA ARG A 99 2.49 -8.73 2.46
C ARG A 99 1.26 -9.58 2.67
N SER A 100 1.01 -9.98 3.91
CA SER A 100 -0.21 -10.72 4.24
C SER A 100 -1.44 -9.82 4.08
N SER A 101 -2.55 -10.39 3.64
CA SER A 101 -3.84 -9.67 3.62
C SER A 101 -4.31 -9.27 5.03
N GLN A 102 -3.74 -9.86 6.09
CA GLN A 102 -4.01 -9.48 7.48
C GLN A 102 -3.33 -8.16 7.87
N GLN A 103 -2.13 -7.89 7.33
CA GLN A 103 -1.48 -6.58 7.46
C GLN A 103 -2.32 -5.50 6.79
N VAL A 104 -2.88 -5.81 5.62
CA VAL A 104 -3.87 -4.92 4.97
C VAL A 104 -5.06 -4.69 5.88
N GLN A 105 -5.61 -5.70 6.57
CA GLN A 105 -6.74 -5.50 7.48
C GLN A 105 -6.41 -4.62 8.72
N GLY A 106 -5.13 -4.29 8.95
CA GLY A 106 -4.61 -3.54 10.10
C GLY A 106 -4.90 -4.21 11.43
N LEU A 107 -4.79 -5.54 11.42
CA LEU A 107 -4.73 -6.37 12.63
C LEU A 107 -3.32 -6.43 13.21
N ASN A 108 -2.31 -5.97 12.45
CA ASN A 108 -0.95 -5.76 12.93
C ASN A 108 -0.65 -4.26 12.92
N ASP A 109 -0.26 -3.72 14.08
CA ASP A 109 0.09 -2.30 14.31
C ASP A 109 1.48 -1.94 13.75
N GLN A 110 2.23 -2.91 13.21
CA GLN A 110 3.55 -2.68 12.62
C GLN A 110 3.42 -2.33 11.13
N ASP A 111 3.79 -1.09 10.82
CA ASP A 111 4.35 -0.65 9.53
C ASP A 111 3.43 -0.67 8.32
N THR A 112 2.46 0.24 8.30
CA THR A 112 1.64 0.54 7.11
C THR A 112 2.22 1.65 6.22
N LYS A 113 3.45 2.13 6.46
CA LYS A 113 4.07 3.24 5.71
C LYS A 113 5.37 2.85 4.99
N GLU A 114 5.35 1.73 4.28
CA GLU A 114 6.59 1.14 3.74
C GLU A 114 6.90 1.55 2.30
N THR A 115 5.91 2.02 1.54
CA THR A 115 6.09 2.39 0.12
C THR A 115 5.79 3.86 -0.11
N ASN A 116 6.78 4.58 -0.64
CA ASN A 116 6.55 5.91 -1.18
C ASN A 116 5.96 5.77 -2.58
N LYS A 117 4.63 5.89 -2.69
CA LYS A 117 3.90 5.66 -3.94
C LYS A 117 4.40 6.55 -5.09
N ASP A 118 4.74 7.81 -4.81
CA ASP A 118 5.20 8.75 -5.83
C ASP A 118 6.55 8.32 -6.40
N VAL A 119 7.50 7.99 -5.54
CA VAL A 119 8.84 7.49 -5.94
C VAL A 119 8.72 6.13 -6.65
N LEU A 120 7.82 5.26 -6.18
CA LEU A 120 7.57 3.96 -6.82
C LEU A 120 7.02 4.12 -8.25
N LEU A 121 6.11 5.06 -8.47
CA LEU A 121 5.55 5.36 -9.79
C LEU A 121 6.57 6.00 -10.73
N GLU A 122 7.39 6.93 -10.24
CA GLU A 122 8.49 7.51 -11.01
C GLU A 122 9.52 6.44 -11.43
N THR A 123 9.88 5.56 -10.50
CA THR A 123 10.79 4.44 -10.75
C THR A 123 10.18 3.46 -11.77
N ALA A 124 8.88 3.17 -11.66
CA ALA A 124 8.19 2.31 -12.61
C ALA A 124 8.10 2.95 -14.01
N ALA A 125 7.95 4.27 -14.11
CA ALA A 125 7.99 4.98 -15.39
C ALA A 125 9.38 4.87 -16.04
N LYS A 126 10.45 5.04 -15.27
CA LYS A 126 11.84 4.82 -15.73
C LYS A 126 12.06 3.38 -16.20
N TYR A 127 11.54 2.42 -15.46
CA TYR A 127 11.56 0.99 -15.81
C TYR A 127 10.83 0.68 -17.12
N LEU A 128 9.64 1.26 -17.32
CA LEU A 128 8.86 1.07 -18.55
C LEU A 128 9.51 1.73 -19.77
N LYS A 129 10.29 2.81 -19.56
CA LYS A 129 10.99 3.53 -20.63
C LYS A 129 12.11 2.71 -21.29
N TYR A 130 12.79 1.84 -20.54
CA TYR A 130 13.97 1.12 -21.04
C TYR A 130 13.73 -0.40 -21.08
N GLU A 131 13.58 -0.96 -22.28
CA GLU A 131 13.31 -2.41 -22.47
C GLU A 131 14.40 -3.32 -21.89
N TRP A 132 15.65 -2.88 -21.96
CA TRP A 132 16.79 -3.63 -21.43
C TRP A 132 16.78 -3.73 -19.89
N LEU A 133 16.05 -2.87 -19.17
CA LEU A 133 15.87 -2.98 -17.71
C LEU A 133 14.86 -4.07 -17.31
N GLN A 134 14.05 -4.58 -18.24
CA GLN A 134 12.85 -5.33 -17.88
C GLN A 134 13.13 -6.76 -17.40
N LEU A 135 12.78 -7.12 -16.17
CA LEU A 135 12.97 -8.46 -15.59
C LEU A 135 11.69 -8.98 -14.94
N ASN A 136 11.48 -10.29 -14.97
CA ASN A 136 10.31 -10.94 -14.36
C ASN A 136 10.19 -10.63 -12.86
N SER A 137 11.31 -10.63 -12.15
CA SER A 137 11.35 -10.33 -10.71
C SER A 137 10.91 -8.91 -10.43
N ILE A 138 11.35 -7.95 -11.24
CA ILE A 138 10.98 -6.53 -11.11
C ILE A 138 9.53 -6.30 -11.55
N ASP A 139 9.06 -6.97 -12.60
CA ASP A 139 7.63 -6.97 -13.01
C ASP A 139 6.74 -7.34 -11.83
N TRP A 140 7.10 -8.41 -11.12
CA TRP A 140 6.36 -8.86 -9.95
C TRP A 140 6.45 -7.87 -8.79
N ILE A 141 7.65 -7.34 -8.49
CA ILE A 141 7.83 -6.37 -7.41
C ILE A 141 6.93 -5.15 -7.64
N PHE A 142 6.91 -4.58 -8.85
CA PHE A 142 6.04 -3.45 -9.16
C PHE A 142 4.56 -3.84 -9.12
N LEU A 143 4.16 -4.97 -9.70
CA LEU A 143 2.75 -5.39 -9.66
C LEU A 143 2.27 -5.57 -8.22
N ASP A 144 3.02 -6.31 -7.41
CA ASP A 144 2.65 -6.65 -6.04
C ASP A 144 2.65 -5.39 -5.14
N SER A 145 3.69 -4.58 -5.21
CA SER A 145 3.82 -3.36 -4.40
C SER A 145 2.82 -2.26 -4.78
N LEU A 146 2.56 -2.04 -6.08
CA LEU A 146 1.57 -1.05 -6.51
C LEU A 146 0.15 -1.47 -6.13
N ILE A 147 -0.22 -2.75 -6.36
CA ILE A 147 -1.53 -3.27 -5.96
C ILE A 147 -1.69 -3.18 -4.43
N PHE A 148 -0.65 -3.52 -3.67
CA PHE A 148 -0.65 -3.37 -2.23
C PHE A 148 -0.80 -1.91 -1.79
N SER A 149 -0.06 -0.98 -2.40
CA SER A 149 -0.13 0.45 -2.08
C SER A 149 -1.54 1.01 -2.31
N GLU A 150 -2.18 0.66 -3.43
CA GLU A 150 -3.57 1.04 -3.70
C GLU A 150 -4.54 0.44 -2.69
N LEU A 151 -4.37 -0.83 -2.36
CA LEU A 151 -5.20 -1.53 -1.40
C LEU A 151 -5.09 -0.93 0.02
N ALA A 152 -3.86 -0.63 0.45
CA ALA A 152 -3.58 0.01 1.73
C ALA A 152 -4.14 1.44 1.78
N GLY A 153 -3.90 2.24 0.73
CA GLY A 153 -4.43 3.60 0.61
C GLY A 153 -5.96 3.63 0.58
N TYR A 154 -6.59 2.73 -0.18
CA TYR A 154 -8.04 2.64 -0.24
C TYR A 154 -8.64 2.22 1.10
N ARG A 155 -8.06 1.26 1.82
CA ARG A 155 -8.50 0.96 3.19
C ARG A 155 -8.37 2.16 4.10
N GLU A 156 -7.21 2.83 4.09
CA GLU A 156 -6.97 4.01 4.93
C GLU A 156 -8.06 5.06 4.69
N SER A 157 -8.42 5.29 3.43
CA SER A 157 -9.48 6.22 3.04
C SER A 157 -10.89 5.82 3.52
N ILE A 158 -11.18 4.51 3.67
CA ILE A 158 -12.43 4.02 4.27
C ILE A 158 -12.44 4.27 5.77
N VAL A 159 -11.34 3.96 6.46
CA VAL A 159 -11.23 4.04 7.92
C VAL A 159 -11.14 5.50 8.41
N SER A 160 -10.40 6.33 7.69
CA SER A 160 -10.32 7.78 7.89
C SER A 160 -11.63 8.50 7.58
N GLY A 161 -12.51 7.86 6.79
CA GLY A 161 -13.80 8.39 6.36
C GLY A 161 -13.75 9.28 5.13
N GLU A 162 -12.56 9.50 4.56
CA GLU A 162 -12.31 10.35 3.39
C GLU A 162 -13.20 9.98 2.20
N VAL A 163 -13.36 8.67 1.95
CA VAL A 163 -14.23 8.13 0.89
C VAL A 163 -15.69 8.58 1.04
N PHE A 164 -16.13 8.84 2.26
CA PHE A 164 -17.49 9.30 2.56
C PHE A 164 -17.59 10.83 2.63
N GLY A 165 -16.52 11.56 2.34
CA GLY A 165 -16.43 13.01 2.52
C GLY A 165 -16.52 13.44 3.99
N LYS A 166 -16.12 12.57 4.92
CA LYS A 166 -16.24 12.79 6.37
C LYS A 166 -14.91 12.52 7.06
N ILE A 167 -14.51 13.41 7.96
CA ILE A 167 -13.30 13.19 8.75
C ILE A 167 -13.63 12.35 9.99
N ASN A 168 -13.06 11.15 10.08
CA ASN A 168 -13.14 10.31 11.28
C ASN A 168 -12.11 10.77 12.33
N TRP A 169 -12.47 11.80 13.09
CA TRP A 169 -11.63 12.34 14.16
C TRP A 169 -11.21 11.31 15.20
N ASN A 170 -12.03 10.27 15.45
CA ASN A 170 -11.66 9.25 16.43
C ASN A 170 -10.46 8.43 15.94
N TYR A 171 -10.43 8.11 14.65
CA TYR A 171 -9.33 7.39 14.03
C TYR A 171 -8.03 8.22 14.01
N ILE A 172 -8.14 9.51 13.67
CA ILE A 172 -7.01 10.45 13.71
C ILE A 172 -6.45 10.57 15.13
N LEU A 173 -7.31 10.72 16.14
CA LEU A 173 -6.90 10.80 17.56
C LEU A 173 -6.35 9.46 18.09
N ALA A 174 -6.80 8.35 17.52
CA ALA A 174 -6.26 7.03 17.83
C ALA A 174 -4.87 6.81 17.21
N GLY A 175 -4.51 7.54 16.15
CA GLY A 175 -3.25 7.39 15.45
C GLY A 175 -3.19 6.09 14.66
N GLY A 176 -4.29 5.65 14.06
CA GLY A 176 -4.35 4.41 13.28
C GLY A 176 -4.72 3.15 14.08
N ASN A 177 -4.49 3.14 15.41
CA ASN A 177 -4.74 1.96 16.23
C ASN A 177 -6.26 1.71 16.44
N MET A 178 -6.71 0.52 16.02
CA MET A 178 -8.12 0.12 16.07
C MET A 178 -8.66 -0.07 17.49
N GLU A 179 -7.85 -0.61 18.40
CA GLU A 179 -8.24 -0.83 19.80
C GLU A 179 -8.47 0.51 20.52
N LYS A 180 -7.53 1.45 20.35
CA LYS A 180 -7.64 2.80 20.90
C LYS A 180 -8.83 3.55 20.31
N ASN A 181 -9.11 3.38 19.01
CA ASN A 181 -10.28 3.96 18.36
C ASN A 181 -11.60 3.44 18.99
N TYR A 182 -11.68 2.14 19.28
CA TYR A 182 -12.84 1.55 19.97
C TYR A 182 -13.05 2.18 21.35
N TRP A 183 -12.00 2.27 22.17
CA TRP A 183 -12.08 2.88 23.50
C TRP A 183 -12.46 4.37 23.47
N ILE A 184 -11.92 5.15 22.53
CA ILE A 184 -12.29 6.57 22.35
C ILE A 184 -13.77 6.68 21.99
N THR A 185 -14.23 5.83 21.07
CA THR A 185 -15.63 5.81 20.63
C THR A 185 -16.57 5.46 21.79
N LEU A 186 -16.22 4.45 22.58
CA LEU A 186 -16.99 4.04 23.76
C LEU A 186 -17.05 5.15 24.82
N LYS A 187 -15.90 5.77 25.16
CA LYS A 187 -15.84 6.88 26.12
C LYS A 187 -16.69 8.07 25.68
N LYS A 188 -16.62 8.44 24.39
CA LYS A 188 -17.46 9.50 23.82
C LYS A 188 -18.94 9.14 23.91
N ALA A 189 -19.32 7.91 23.54
CA ALA A 189 -20.71 7.46 23.62
C ALA A 189 -21.25 7.53 25.05
N LEU A 190 -20.46 7.09 26.04
CA LEU A 190 -20.83 7.12 27.45
C LEU A 190 -20.94 8.56 27.98
N ALA A 191 -19.97 9.43 27.66
CA ALA A 191 -20.04 10.85 28.01
C ALA A 191 -21.27 11.53 27.41
N PHE A 192 -21.58 11.28 26.13
CA PHE A 192 -22.78 11.80 25.48
C PHE A 192 -24.06 11.27 26.13
N PHE A 193 -24.08 10.01 26.56
CA PHE A 193 -25.22 9.46 27.29
C PHE A 193 -25.45 10.18 28.62
N VAL A 194 -24.40 10.35 29.43
CA VAL A 194 -24.46 11.05 30.72
C VAL A 194 -24.95 12.49 30.53
N ILE A 195 -24.31 13.25 29.64
CA ILE A 195 -24.65 14.65 29.38
C ILE A 195 -26.09 14.81 28.91
N ARG A 196 -26.58 13.86 28.10
CA ARG A 196 -27.87 13.98 27.44
C ARG A 196 -29.04 13.49 28.28
N TYR A 197 -28.83 12.49 29.14
CA TYR A 197 -29.92 11.81 29.83
C TYR A 197 -29.84 11.87 31.35
N ILE A 198 -28.66 12.12 31.93
CA ILE A 198 -28.48 12.16 33.39
C ILE A 198 -28.44 13.61 33.88
N ILE A 199 -27.67 14.47 33.21
CA ILE A 199 -27.52 15.88 33.61
C ILE A 199 -28.86 16.64 33.58
N PRO A 200 -29.69 16.59 32.51
CA PRO A 200 -30.90 17.40 32.46
C PRO A 200 -31.92 17.05 33.56
N PRO A 201 -32.24 15.75 33.82
CA PRO A 201 -33.08 15.39 34.96
C PRO A 201 -32.50 15.81 36.32
N ALA A 202 -31.19 15.68 36.51
CA ALA A 202 -30.54 16.13 37.74
C ALA A 202 -30.68 17.64 37.94
N VAL A 203 -30.47 18.44 36.89
CA VAL A 203 -30.66 19.90 36.95
C VAL A 203 -32.11 20.28 37.25
N ILE A 204 -33.08 19.60 36.63
CA ILE A 204 -34.52 19.82 36.90
C ILE A 204 -34.84 19.53 38.37
N ALA A 205 -34.33 18.42 38.92
CA ALA A 205 -34.52 18.02 40.31
C ALA A 205 -33.85 19.00 41.29
N VAL A 206 -32.64 19.46 40.98
CA VAL A 206 -31.91 20.46 41.78
C VAL A 206 -32.66 21.80 41.81
N LEU A 207 -33.14 22.28 40.66
CA LEU A 207 -33.93 23.51 40.58
C LEU A 207 -35.24 23.40 41.39
N PHE A 208 -35.87 22.23 41.35
CA PHE A 208 -37.06 21.96 42.15
C PHE A 208 -36.75 21.93 43.65
N TYR A 209 -35.62 21.35 44.05
CA TYR A 209 -35.17 21.29 45.45
C TYR A 209 -34.88 22.67 46.04
N PHE A 210 -34.31 23.59 45.25
CA PHE A 210 -34.06 24.98 45.65
C PHE A 210 -35.30 25.91 45.51
N ASP A 211 -36.49 25.34 45.37
CA ASP A 211 -37.78 26.04 45.29
C ASP A 211 -37.94 26.99 44.08
N HIS A 212 -37.11 26.83 43.05
CA HIS A 212 -37.22 27.52 41.75
C HIS A 212 -38.20 26.80 40.82
N LYS A 213 -39.47 26.70 41.24
CA LYS A 213 -40.52 25.91 40.56
C LYS A 213 -40.76 26.34 39.11
N ASP A 214 -40.84 27.64 38.85
CA ASP A 214 -41.09 28.16 37.49
C ASP A 214 -39.93 27.81 36.54
N ALA A 215 -38.69 27.96 37.00
CA ALA A 215 -37.50 27.59 36.22
C ALA A 215 -37.44 26.07 35.97
N SER A 216 -37.75 25.25 36.97
CA SER A 216 -37.81 23.79 36.84
C SER A 216 -38.85 23.35 35.80
N LEU A 217 -40.05 23.95 35.81
CA LEU A 217 -41.11 23.67 34.85
C LEU A 217 -40.71 24.06 33.42
N VAL A 218 -40.10 25.23 33.22
CA VAL A 218 -39.65 25.67 31.90
C VAL A 218 -38.55 24.75 31.35
N VAL A 219 -37.53 24.44 32.16
CA VAL A 219 -36.44 23.55 31.76
C VAL A 219 -36.95 22.13 31.49
N GLY A 220 -37.86 21.64 32.33
CA GLY A 220 -38.52 20.34 32.14
C GLY A 220 -39.35 20.29 30.86
N GLY A 221 -40.15 21.33 30.59
CA GLY A 221 -40.94 21.45 29.36
C GLY A 221 -40.06 21.46 28.11
N LEU A 222 -38.96 22.23 28.12
CA LEU A 222 -37.99 22.26 27.02
C LEU A 222 -37.32 20.89 26.80
N TYR A 223 -36.96 20.20 27.88
CA TYR A 223 -36.37 18.86 27.79
C TYR A 223 -37.36 17.83 27.23
N ILE A 224 -38.62 17.86 27.64
CA ILE A 224 -39.68 17.00 27.09
C ILE A 224 -39.88 17.30 25.59
N ALA A 225 -40.02 18.57 25.21
CA ALA A 225 -40.16 18.97 23.81
C ALA A 225 -38.97 18.48 22.97
N TYR A 226 -37.75 18.59 23.50
CA TYR A 226 -36.54 18.06 22.89
C TYR A 226 -36.60 16.53 22.67
N LEU A 227 -37.07 15.76 23.66
CA LEU A 227 -37.24 14.30 23.53
C LEU A 227 -38.29 13.96 22.46
N ILE A 228 -39.41 14.67 22.42
CA ILE A 228 -40.47 14.49 21.41
C ILE A 228 -39.93 14.76 20.01
N ILE A 229 -39.27 15.90 19.78
CA ILE A 229 -38.63 16.23 18.50
C ILE A 229 -37.66 15.13 18.09
N ARG A 230 -36.90 14.58 19.04
CA ARG A 230 -35.95 13.50 18.76
C ARG A 230 -36.63 12.21 18.31
N ILE A 231 -37.76 11.85 18.92
CA ILE A 231 -38.56 10.68 18.53
C ILE A 231 -39.14 10.89 17.13
N ILE A 232 -39.69 12.07 16.85
CA ILE A 232 -40.22 12.44 15.52
C ILE A 232 -39.13 12.39 14.45
N MET A 233 -37.91 12.83 14.78
CA MET A 233 -36.75 12.81 13.87
C MET A 233 -36.06 11.44 13.76
N TRP A 234 -36.46 10.44 14.55
CA TRP A 234 -35.89 9.09 14.52
C TRP A 234 -35.96 8.42 13.13
N PRO A 235 -37.11 8.37 12.43
CA PRO A 235 -37.18 7.74 11.10
C PRO A 235 -36.26 8.39 10.07
N PHE A 236 -36.09 9.72 10.11
CA PHE A 236 -35.17 10.42 9.22
C PHE A 236 -33.71 10.04 9.49
N ARG A 237 -33.32 9.94 10.77
CA ARG A 237 -31.99 9.47 11.16
C ARG A 237 -31.77 8.01 10.79
N TYR A 238 -32.78 7.17 10.96
CA TYR A 238 -32.72 5.76 10.60
C TYR A 238 -32.53 5.57 9.08
N ARG A 239 -33.30 6.28 8.25
CA ARG A 239 -33.12 6.26 6.78
C ARG A 239 -31.72 6.72 6.36
N LYS A 240 -31.21 7.79 6.98
CA LYS A 240 -29.85 8.27 6.72
C LYS A 240 -28.81 7.22 7.09
N ARG A 241 -28.93 6.60 8.27
CA ARG A 241 -28.04 5.53 8.74
C ARG A 241 -28.06 4.32 7.81
N ASN A 242 -29.23 3.90 7.34
CA ASN A 242 -29.33 2.77 6.40
C ASN A 242 -28.66 3.08 5.06
N LYS A 243 -28.73 4.33 4.58
CA LYS A 243 -27.99 4.73 3.37
C LYS A 243 -26.49 4.68 3.62
N GLU A 244 -26.03 5.27 4.72
CA GLU A 244 -24.61 5.24 5.10
C GLU A 244 -24.11 3.80 5.24
N GLU A 245 -24.86 2.92 5.89
CA GLU A 245 -24.53 1.50 6.04
C GLU A 245 -24.41 0.79 4.68
N LYS A 246 -25.32 1.07 3.74
CA LYS A 246 -25.20 0.54 2.38
C LYS A 246 -23.95 1.05 1.66
N ASP A 247 -23.65 2.35 1.80
CA ASP A 247 -22.44 2.93 1.22
C ASP A 247 -21.19 2.27 1.83
N TYR A 248 -21.15 2.04 3.15
CA TYR A 248 -20.08 1.29 3.81
C TYR A 248 -19.93 -0.12 3.23
N LEU A 249 -21.03 -0.87 3.13
CA LEU A 249 -21.01 -2.23 2.59
C LEU A 249 -20.51 -2.28 1.14
N ASP A 250 -20.88 -1.30 0.31
CA ASP A 250 -20.40 -1.19 -1.07
C ASP A 250 -18.89 -0.94 -1.11
N HIS A 251 -18.37 -0.04 -0.28
CA HIS A 251 -16.92 0.19 -0.20
C HIS A 251 -16.14 -1.01 0.35
N PHE A 252 -16.71 -1.76 1.30
CA PHE A 252 -16.12 -3.01 1.77
C PHE A 252 -16.13 -4.10 0.70
N ASP A 253 -17.17 -4.20 -0.12
CA ASP A 253 -17.20 -5.13 -1.26
C ASP A 253 -16.10 -4.81 -2.28
N ARG A 254 -15.91 -3.52 -2.60
CA ARG A 254 -14.80 -3.05 -3.45
C ARG A 254 -13.44 -3.37 -2.86
N LEU A 255 -13.26 -3.14 -1.55
CA LEU A 255 -12.02 -3.49 -0.84
C LEU A 255 -11.76 -5.00 -0.92
N GLN A 256 -12.79 -5.83 -0.72
CA GLN A 256 -12.66 -7.29 -0.84
C GLN A 256 -12.25 -7.70 -2.26
N LYS A 257 -12.75 -7.03 -3.30
CA LYS A 257 -12.32 -7.27 -4.68
C LYS A 257 -10.85 -6.91 -4.90
N MET A 258 -10.36 -5.82 -4.31
CA MET A 258 -8.92 -5.48 -4.34
C MET A 258 -8.07 -6.55 -3.62
N VAL A 259 -8.51 -7.03 -2.46
CA VAL A 259 -7.84 -8.12 -1.74
C VAL A 259 -7.78 -9.39 -2.59
N ASN A 260 -8.85 -9.71 -3.31
CA ASN A 260 -8.87 -10.86 -4.22
C ASN A 260 -7.89 -10.71 -5.38
N VAL A 261 -7.75 -9.51 -5.95
CA VAL A 261 -6.72 -9.21 -6.97
C VAL A 261 -5.33 -9.44 -6.38
N TYR A 262 -5.05 -8.84 -5.22
CA TYR A 262 -3.76 -8.94 -4.55
C TYR A 262 -3.39 -10.39 -4.19
N TYR A 263 -4.38 -11.22 -3.81
CA TYR A 263 -4.16 -12.64 -3.54
C TYR A 263 -3.56 -13.40 -4.73
N TYR A 264 -3.90 -13.04 -5.97
CA TYR A 264 -3.32 -13.69 -7.15
C TYR A 264 -1.83 -13.41 -7.33
N CYS A 265 -1.31 -12.31 -6.77
CA CYS A 265 0.12 -11.96 -6.80
C CYS A 265 0.97 -12.81 -5.84
N LYS A 266 0.33 -13.47 -4.86
CA LYS A 266 0.99 -14.34 -3.87
C LYS A 266 1.51 -15.65 -4.46
N LEU A 267 0.90 -16.11 -5.55
CA LEU A 267 1.15 -17.45 -6.08
C LEU A 267 2.58 -17.53 -6.66
N PRO A 268 3.30 -18.65 -6.44
CA PRO A 268 4.64 -18.83 -6.99
C PRO A 268 4.62 -18.88 -8.53
N VAL A 269 3.50 -19.33 -9.10
CA VAL A 269 3.21 -19.29 -10.53
C VAL A 269 1.92 -18.52 -10.70
N ILE A 270 2.03 -17.36 -11.35
CA ILE A 270 0.92 -16.44 -11.56
C ILE A 270 0.39 -16.66 -12.97
N SER A 271 -0.94 -16.67 -13.13
CA SER A 271 -1.59 -16.64 -14.44
C SER A 271 -1.92 -15.17 -14.78
N PRO A 272 -1.20 -14.52 -15.71
CA PRO A 272 -1.41 -13.11 -16.02
C PRO A 272 -2.82 -12.83 -16.58
N SER A 273 -3.39 -13.78 -17.32
CA SER A 273 -4.76 -13.70 -17.83
C SER A 273 -5.80 -13.74 -16.71
N THR A 274 -5.59 -14.59 -15.69
CA THR A 274 -6.45 -14.63 -14.50
C THR A 274 -6.34 -13.35 -13.69
N LEU A 275 -5.11 -12.85 -13.51
CA LEU A 275 -4.87 -11.57 -12.83
C LEU A 275 -5.57 -10.41 -13.56
N LYS A 276 -5.46 -10.33 -14.89
CA LYS A 276 -6.16 -9.32 -15.71
C LYS A 276 -7.68 -9.43 -15.58
N SER A 277 -8.23 -10.64 -15.61
CA SER A 277 -9.67 -10.85 -15.43
C SER A 277 -10.15 -10.40 -14.04
N SER A 278 -9.38 -10.71 -12.99
CA SER A 278 -9.66 -10.26 -11.63
C SER A 278 -9.60 -8.73 -11.51
N LEU A 279 -8.56 -8.12 -12.10
CA LEU A 279 -8.38 -6.68 -12.15
C LEU A 279 -9.56 -5.99 -12.87
N GLN A 280 -10.00 -6.53 -14.00
CA GLN A 280 -11.16 -6.00 -14.74
C GLN A 280 -12.45 -6.09 -13.92
N LYS A 281 -12.69 -7.22 -13.24
CA LYS A 281 -13.88 -7.36 -12.36
C LYS A 281 -13.86 -6.35 -11.21
N ALA A 282 -12.68 -6.02 -10.68
CA ALA A 282 -12.53 -4.98 -9.67
C ALA A 282 -12.80 -3.59 -10.28
N LEU A 283 -12.24 -3.27 -11.45
CA LEU A 283 -12.52 -2.02 -12.17
C LEU A 283 -14.01 -1.84 -12.47
N ASP A 284 -14.69 -2.89 -12.95
CA ASP A 284 -16.12 -2.89 -13.26
C ASP A 284 -16.99 -2.60 -12.01
N SER A 285 -16.43 -2.83 -10.82
CA SER A 285 -17.05 -2.49 -9.53
C SER A 285 -16.73 -1.09 -9.01
N GLY A 286 -15.99 -0.29 -9.78
CA GLY A 286 -15.59 1.07 -9.41
C GLY A 286 -14.36 1.13 -8.51
N VAL A 287 -13.52 0.10 -8.51
CA VAL A 287 -12.14 0.18 -7.99
C VAL A 287 -11.28 0.92 -9.01
N VAL A 288 -10.28 1.66 -8.55
CA VAL A 288 -9.28 2.31 -9.39
C VAL A 288 -7.90 1.74 -9.06
N PHE A 289 -7.15 1.39 -10.08
CA PHE A 289 -5.74 1.01 -9.99
C PHE A 289 -4.92 1.97 -10.86
N ASP A 290 -3.67 2.18 -10.49
CA ASP A 290 -2.75 2.99 -11.30
C ASP A 290 -2.55 2.40 -12.72
N GLY A 291 -2.42 3.27 -13.71
CA GLY A 291 -2.17 2.88 -15.10
C GLY A 291 -0.89 2.07 -15.29
N VAL A 292 0.12 2.27 -14.44
CA VAL A 292 1.36 1.50 -14.44
C VAL A 292 1.11 0.01 -14.20
N VAL A 293 0.16 -0.35 -13.32
CA VAL A 293 -0.22 -1.76 -13.08
C VAL A 293 -0.70 -2.40 -14.38
N HIS A 294 -1.52 -1.69 -15.14
CA HIS A 294 -2.03 -2.16 -16.42
C HIS A 294 -0.92 -2.27 -17.49
N ALA A 295 0.00 -1.30 -17.53
CA ALA A 295 1.12 -1.31 -18.48
C ALA A 295 2.04 -2.52 -18.25
N ILE A 296 2.43 -2.76 -16.99
CA ILE A 296 3.28 -3.90 -16.63
C ILE A 296 2.55 -5.22 -16.91
N LEU A 297 1.28 -5.33 -16.52
CA LEU A 297 0.51 -6.55 -16.73
C LEU A 297 0.32 -6.89 -18.22
N ASN A 298 0.04 -5.88 -19.06
CA ASN A 298 -0.09 -6.08 -20.50
C ASN A 298 1.23 -6.56 -21.12
N ARG A 299 2.37 -6.00 -20.70
CA ARG A 299 3.68 -6.51 -21.13
C ARG A 299 3.90 -7.96 -20.71
N VAL A 300 3.60 -8.31 -19.45
CA VAL A 300 3.74 -9.69 -18.96
C VAL A 300 2.89 -10.64 -19.82
N LEU A 301 1.67 -10.22 -20.19
CA LEU A 301 0.78 -10.98 -21.08
C LEU A 301 1.28 -11.13 -22.52
N GLU A 302 1.99 -10.12 -23.04
CA GLU A 302 2.62 -10.17 -24.36
C GLU A 302 3.77 -11.18 -24.39
N ARG A 303 4.50 -11.32 -23.28
CA ARG A 303 5.56 -12.32 -23.11
C ARG A 303 5.01 -13.74 -22.94
N ASP A 304 4.12 -13.95 -21.97
CA ASP A 304 3.45 -15.22 -21.73
C ASP A 304 2.05 -14.99 -21.12
N ARG A 305 1.02 -15.54 -21.76
CA ARG A 305 -0.38 -15.35 -21.36
C ARG A 305 -0.80 -16.20 -20.16
N ASN A 306 -0.10 -17.30 -19.92
CA ASN A 306 -0.56 -18.37 -19.04
C ASN A 306 0.32 -18.52 -17.81
N VAL A 307 1.63 -18.29 -17.95
CA VAL A 307 2.60 -18.56 -16.89
C VAL A 307 3.50 -17.35 -16.68
N PHE A 308 3.50 -16.85 -15.46
CA PHE A 308 4.44 -15.85 -14.99
C PHE A 308 5.11 -16.36 -13.72
N ILE A 309 6.43 -16.51 -13.79
CA ILE A 309 7.29 -16.96 -12.69
C ILE A 309 8.13 -15.75 -12.27
N PRO A 310 7.84 -15.14 -11.11
CA PRO A 310 8.54 -13.94 -10.63
C PRO A 310 10.04 -14.17 -10.39
N PHE A 311 10.38 -15.30 -9.77
CA PHE A 311 11.74 -15.65 -9.41
C PHE A 311 12.04 -16.99 -10.08
N GLU A 312 12.69 -16.91 -11.24
CA GLU A 312 13.32 -18.09 -11.84
C GLU A 312 14.44 -18.51 -10.90
N SER A 313 14.38 -19.74 -10.40
CA SER A 313 15.54 -20.34 -9.76
C SER A 313 16.56 -20.54 -10.87
N ASP A 314 17.60 -19.70 -10.91
CA ASP A 314 18.78 -19.97 -11.72
C ASP A 314 19.26 -21.38 -11.34
N ILE A 315 19.07 -22.35 -12.25
CA ILE A 315 19.58 -23.73 -12.13
C ILE A 315 21.03 -23.75 -12.58
#